data_AF-R6YKL0-F1
#
_entry.id   AF-R6YKL0-F1
#
_cell.length_a   1.000
_cell.length_b   1.000
_cell.length_c   1.000
_cell.angle_alpha   90.00
_cell.angle_beta   90.00
_cell.angle_gamma   90.00
#
_symmetry.space_group_name_H-M   'P 1'
#
loop_
_entity.id
_entity.type
_entity.pdbx_description
1 polymer ?
#
loop_
_entity_poly.entity_id
_entity_poly.type
_entity_poly.pdbx_seq_one_letter_code
_entity_poly.pdbx_strand_id
1 'polypeptide(L)'
;MVQTNPFIIESYLSPEYFCDRVEETALLTRHLTNRCNVALIAPRRLGKSGLIHNCFQQKEIRELYHCIYIDIYDIFYGLKRNLYCRQ
;
A
#
# COMPACT_ATOMS: atom_id res chain seq x y z
N MET A 1 6.11 33.30 8.02
CA MET A 1 6.77 32.00 8.25
C MET A 1 5.79 30.92 7.84
N VAL A 2 6.13 30.04 6.90
CA VAL A 2 5.24 28.96 6.47
C VAL A 2 5.24 27.92 7.58
N GLN A 3 4.11 27.77 8.27
CA GLN A 3 3.92 26.74 9.29
C GLN A 3 3.75 25.40 8.58
N THR A 4 4.75 24.53 8.67
CA THR A 4 4.67 23.17 8.15
C THR A 4 3.71 22.36 9.01
N ASN A 5 2.75 21.69 8.38
CA ASN A 5 1.82 20.82 9.07
C ASN A 5 2.59 19.68 9.74
N PRO A 6 2.52 19.50 11.07
CA PRO A 6 3.20 18.41 11.76
C PRO A 6 2.53 17.05 11.54
N PHE A 7 1.31 17.02 10.98
CA PHE A 7 0.57 15.79 10.70
C PHE A 7 0.85 15.29 9.29
N ILE A 8 1.16 14.00 9.19
CA ILE A 8 1.25 13.28 7.93
C ILE A 8 -0.19 13.13 7.39
N ILE A 9 -0.47 13.81 6.28
CA ILE A 9 -1.78 13.77 5.61
C ILE A 9 -1.84 12.74 4.48
N GLU A 10 -0.70 12.16 4.10
CA GLU A 10 -0.61 11.15 3.06
C GLU A 10 -1.11 9.79 3.56
N SER A 11 -1.73 9.00 2.68
CA SER A 11 -2.32 7.71 3.03
C SER A 11 -1.29 6.62 3.38
N TYR A 12 -0.06 6.75 2.87
CA TYR A 12 1.07 5.87 3.16
C TYR A 12 2.37 6.61 2.84
N LEU A 13 3.30 6.67 3.79
CA LEU A 13 4.58 7.36 3.64
C LEU A 13 5.77 6.38 3.53
N SER A 14 5.97 5.57 4.57
CA SER A 14 6.98 4.51 4.60
C SER A 14 6.55 3.42 5.60
N PRO A 15 7.22 2.25 5.61
CA PRO A 15 6.98 1.22 6.62
C PRO A 15 7.19 1.71 8.06
N GLU A 16 8.09 2.67 8.28
CA GLU A 16 8.40 3.20 9.61
C GLU A 16 7.23 3.99 10.21
N TYR A 17 6.39 4.57 9.36
CA TYR A 17 5.19 5.31 9.75
C TYR A 17 3.91 4.47 9.66
N PHE A 18 4.02 3.16 9.37
CA PHE A 18 2.87 2.27 9.25
C PHE A 18 2.66 1.46 10.54
N CYS A 19 1.74 1.94 11.38
CA CYS A 19 1.48 1.36 12.71
C CYS A 19 0.43 0.24 12.70
N ASP A 20 0.49 -0.63 13.72
CA ASP A 20 -0.58 -1.52 14.19
C ASP A 20 -1.24 -2.45 13.14
N ARG A 21 -0.43 -3.07 12.28
CA ARG A 21 -0.89 -4.05 11.26
C ARG A 21 0.13 -5.15 10.96
N VAL A 22 0.92 -5.54 11.97
CA VAL A 22 2.02 -6.51 11.78
C VAL A 22 1.49 -7.87 11.36
N GLU A 23 0.44 -8.36 12.02
CA GLU A 23 -0.16 -9.66 11.75
C GLU A 23 -0.83 -9.71 10.38
N GLU A 24 -1.59 -8.69 10.01
CA GLU A 24 -2.22 -8.63 8.69
C GLU A 24 -1.19 -8.47 7.58
N THR A 25 -0.11 -7.73 7.82
CA THR A 25 0.99 -7.63 6.85
C THR A 25 1.65 -8.99 6.66
N ALA A 26 1.94 -9.73 7.74
CA ALA A 26 2.53 -11.06 7.67
C ALA A 26 1.60 -12.06 6.96
N LEU A 27 0.31 -12.04 7.29
CA LEU A 27 -0.70 -12.90 6.68
C LEU A 27 -0.83 -12.63 5.18
N LEU A 28 -0.96 -11.36 4.78
CA LEU A 28 -1.05 -10.98 3.37
C LEU A 28 0.21 -11.38 2.61
N THR A 29 1.39 -11.09 3.17
CA THR A 29 2.68 -11.46 2.57
C THR A 29 2.78 -12.96 2.35
N ARG A 30 2.38 -13.76 3.35
CA ARG A 30 2.33 -15.23 3.22
C ARG A 30 1.39 -15.69 2.12
N HIS A 31 0.21 -15.10 1.98
CA HIS A 31 -0.70 -15.49 0.90
C HIS A 31 -0.12 -15.15 -0.48
N LEU A 32 0.49 -13.98 -0.63
CA LEU A 32 1.11 -13.56 -1.89
C LEU A 32 2.30 -14.44 -2.26
N THR A 33 3.19 -14.77 -1.31
CA THR A 33 4.33 -15.66 -1.57
C THR A 33 3.89 -17.09 -1.90
N ASN A 34 2.72 -17.51 -1.43
CA ASN A 34 2.07 -18.77 -1.81
C ASN A 34 1.22 -18.68 -3.09
N ARG A 35 1.31 -17.56 -3.84
CA ARG A 35 0.58 -17.33 -5.10
C ARG A 35 -0.94 -17.45 -4.97
N CYS A 36 -1.47 -17.12 -3.79
CA CYS A 36 -2.91 -17.11 -3.55
C CYS A 36 -3.53 -15.81 -4.07
N ASN A 37 -4.73 -15.91 -4.66
CA ASN A 37 -5.57 -14.76 -4.92
C ASN A 37 -6.24 -14.32 -3.61
N VAL A 38 -6.13 -13.04 -3.24
CA VAL A 38 -6.63 -12.51 -1.97
C VAL A 38 -7.61 -11.38 -2.22
N ALA A 39 -8.76 -11.42 -1.54
CA ALA A 39 -9.72 -10.32 -1.49
C ALA A 39 -9.66 -9.64 -0.11
N LEU A 40 -9.30 -8.35 -0.07
CA LEU A 40 -9.28 -7.55 1.16
C LEU A 40 -10.58 -6.76 1.31
N ILE A 41 -11.43 -7.14 2.27
CA ILE A 41 -12.74 -6.54 2.50
C ILE A 41 -12.76 -5.83 3.85
N ALA A 42 -13.02 -4.52 3.86
CA ALA A 42 -13.18 -3.74 5.08
C ALA A 42 -13.87 -2.38 4.80
N PRO A 43 -14.38 -1.66 5.81
CA PRO A 43 -14.92 -0.29 5.66
C PRO A 43 -13.96 0.71 4.98
N ARG A 44 -14.51 1.81 4.45
CA ARG A 44 -13.72 2.90 3.84
C ARG A 44 -12.79 3.53 4.88
N ARG A 45 -11.58 3.92 4.47
CA ARG A 45 -10.54 4.56 5.30
C ARG A 45 -9.91 3.69 6.40
N LEU A 46 -10.11 2.37 6.41
CA LEU A 46 -9.43 1.46 7.34
C LEU A 46 -7.95 1.20 6.99
N GLY A 47 -7.38 1.86 5.97
CA GLY A 47 -5.97 1.71 5.63
C GLY A 47 -5.63 0.51 4.73
N LYS A 48 -6.61 -0.08 4.03
CA LYS A 48 -6.37 -1.21 3.09
C LYS A 48 -5.31 -0.91 2.03
N SER A 49 -5.37 0.26 1.38
CA SER A 49 -4.37 0.65 0.38
C SER A 49 -2.99 0.80 1.02
N GLY A 50 -2.92 1.40 2.21
CA GLY A 50 -1.67 1.48 2.99
C GLY A 50 -1.11 0.10 3.33
N LEU A 51 -1.96 -0.86 3.71
CA LEU A 51 -1.55 -2.24 3.96
C LEU A 51 -0.93 -2.91 2.72
N ILE A 52 -1.52 -2.69 1.54
CA ILE A 52 -0.98 -3.21 0.27
C ILE A 52 0.40 -2.60 0.00
N HIS A 53 0.53 -1.28 0.10
CA HIS A 53 1.82 -0.59 -0.10
C HIS A 53 2.87 -1.06 0.91
N ASN A 54 2.49 -1.27 2.17
CA ASN A 54 3.38 -1.81 3.20
C ASN A 54 3.82 -3.24 2.89
N CYS A 55 2.93 -4.05 2.33
CA CYS A 55 3.24 -5.41 1.90
C CYS A 55 4.26 -5.42 0.75
N PHE A 56 4.19 -4.45 -0.18
CA PHE A 56 5.18 -4.31 -1.26
C PHE A 56 6.58 -3.96 -0.75
N GLN A 57 6.70 -3.37 0.45
CA GLN A 57 7.98 -3.08 1.07
C GLN A 57 8.58 -4.28 1.84
N GLN A 58 7.83 -5.37 2.01
CA GLN A 58 8.35 -6.58 2.64
C GLN A 58 9.44 -7.19 1.77
N LYS A 59 10.52 -7.65 2.39
CA LYS A 59 11.73 -8.09 1.70
C LYS A 59 11.42 -9.19 0.68
N GLU A 60 10.61 -10.15 1.06
CA GLU A 60 10.19 -11.29 0.26
C GLU A 60 9.40 -10.87 -0.98
N ILE A 61 8.67 -9.76 -0.91
CA ILE A 61 7.91 -9.22 -2.02
C ILE A 61 8.80 -8.36 -2.89
N ARG A 62 9.49 -7.38 -2.30
CA ARG A 62 10.30 -6.39 -3.00
C ARG A 62 11.44 -7.00 -3.82
N GLU A 63 12.05 -8.07 -3.34
CA GLU A 63 13.21 -8.69 -4.00
C GLU A 63 12.81 -9.75 -5.04
N LEU A 64 11.64 -10.37 -4.90
CA LEU A 64 11.25 -11.54 -5.72
C LEU A 64 10.09 -11.27 -6.68
N TYR A 65 9.34 -10.18 -6.48
CA TYR A 65 8.12 -9.90 -7.22
C TYR A 65 8.13 -8.50 -7.82
N HIS A 66 7.61 -8.42 -9.05
CA HIS A 66 7.24 -7.14 -9.63
C HIS A 66 5.79 -6.80 -9.21
N CYS A 67 5.63 -5.67 -8.52
CA CYS A 67 4.33 -5.24 -8.00
C CYS A 67 3.72 -4.17 -8.90
N ILE A 68 2.49 -4.42 -9.39
CA ILE A 68 1.72 -3.46 -10.17
C ILE A 68 0.49 -3.06 -9.34
N TYR A 69 0.33 -1.76 -9.10
CA TYR A 69 -0.81 -1.20 -8.38
C TYR A 69 -1.75 -0.48 -9.33
N ILE A 70 -3.04 -0.80 -9.28
CA ILE A 70 -4.07 -0.23 -10.15
C ILE A 70 -5.23 0.25 -9.28
N ASP A 71 -5.40 1.58 -9.17
CA ASP A 71 -6.58 2.18 -8.54
C ASP A 71 -7.68 2.35 -9.59
N ILE A 72 -8.65 1.42 -9.59
CA ILE A 72 -9.77 1.45 -10.53
C ILE A 72 -10.71 2.63 -10.30
N TYR A 73 -10.77 3.21 -9.10
CA TYR A 73 -11.62 4.36 -8.86
C TYR A 73 -11.05 5.60 -9.57
N ASP A 74 -9.74 5.83 -9.45
CA ASP A 74 -9.08 6.98 -10.05
C ASP A 74 -9.05 6.91 -11.59
N ILE A 75 -8.95 5.69 -12.16
CA ILE A 75 -8.99 5.47 -13.61
C ILE A 75 -10.26 6.04 -14.27
N PHE A 76 -11.43 5.92 -13.62
CA PHE A 76 -12.68 6.42 -14.20
C PHE A 76 -12.84 7.94 -14.09
N TYR A 77 -12.13 8.61 -13.17
CA TYR A 77 -12.25 10.08 -12.97
C TYR A 77 -11.15 10.91 -13.63
N GLY A 78 -10.17 10.28 -14.29
CA GLY A 78 -9.30 10.93 -15.27
C GLY A 78 -8.72 12.27 -14.85
N LEU A 79 -7.98 12.35 -13.73
CA LEU A 79 -7.20 13.55 -13.39
C LEU A 79 -5.91 13.23 -12.59
N LYS A 80 -4.81 12.97 -13.31
CA LYS A 80 -3.38 13.13 -12.91
C LYS A 80 -2.88 12.42 -11.61
N ARG A 81 -2.16 11.29 -11.75
CA ARG A 81 -0.67 11.13 -11.70
C ARG A 81 -0.24 9.70 -11.36
N ASN A 82 0.77 9.24 -12.12
CA ASN A 82 1.78 8.22 -11.78
C ASN A 82 1.30 6.77 -11.57
N LEU A 83 1.45 5.98 -12.64
CA LEU A 83 1.87 4.58 -12.52
C LEU A 83 3.17 4.54 -11.71
N TYR A 84 3.07 4.32 -10.40
CA TYR A 84 4.24 4.10 -9.55
C TYR A 84 4.77 2.69 -9.78
N CYS A 85 5.59 2.56 -10.82
CA CYS A 85 6.62 1.55 -10.92
C CYS A 85 7.95 2.32 -10.95
N ARG A 86 8.53 2.58 -9.77
CA ARG A 86 9.93 3.02 -9.73
C ARG A 86 10.81 1.79 -9.97
N GLN A 87 11.59 1.87 -11.04
CA GLN A 87 12.92 1.23 -11.10
C GLN A 87 13.77 1.71 -9.92
#